data_AF-A0A7M7GH09-F1
#
_entry.id   AF-A0A7M7GH09-F1
#
_cell.length_a   1.000
_cell.length_b   1.000
_cell.length_c   1.000
_cell.angle_alpha   90.00
_cell.angle_beta   90.00
_cell.angle_gamma   90.00
#
_symmetry.space_group_name_H-M   'P 1'
#
loop_
_entity.id
_entity.type
_entity.pdbx_description
1 polymer ?
#
loop_
_entity_poly.entity_id
_entity_poly.type
_entity_poly.pdbx_seq_one_letter_code
_entity_poly.pdbx_strand_id
1 'polypeptide(L)'
;MPKRPNPFSGEFCPFQLKTFVTQRVVNMGVNKEANMKVVYDRTLQLLRDGQKTMAAQDHQGQEVQMAEDFLVQNNNELKTDTASPSPPSCHNDQFRFSSSGQLVYSNSPLKKANQQDCSKVMCAVCRNPGMPVHYVCAYCEKNLCYGCRQICVNCESGFCTSCSTINYDERCDRVFCMNCSS
;
A
#
# COMPACT_ATOMS: atom_id res chain seq x y z
N MET A 1 36.27 -0.38 -38.46
CA MET A 1 35.25 -1.45 -38.29
C MET A 1 33.88 -0.82 -38.41
N PRO A 2 33.02 -1.23 -39.36
CA PRO A 2 31.65 -0.71 -39.42
C PRO A 2 30.92 -1.11 -38.13
N LYS A 3 30.27 -0.14 -37.48
CA LYS A 3 29.46 -0.42 -36.29
C LYS A 3 28.29 -1.30 -36.70
N ARG A 4 28.00 -2.33 -35.89
CA ARG A 4 26.87 -3.23 -36.14
C ARG A 4 25.58 -2.39 -36.16
N PRO A 5 24.69 -2.59 -37.12
CA PRO A 5 23.40 -1.90 -37.13
C PRO A 5 22.64 -2.24 -35.84
N ASN A 6 21.96 -1.24 -35.27
CA ASN A 6 21.15 -1.42 -34.08
C ASN A 6 20.02 -2.43 -34.39
N PRO A 7 19.90 -3.57 -33.67
CA PRO A 7 18.86 -4.57 -33.92
C PRO A 7 17.44 -4.04 -33.70
N PHE A 8 17.30 -2.84 -33.12
CA PHE A 8 16.05 -2.16 -32.86
C PHE A 8 15.82 -0.94 -33.77
N SER A 9 16.55 -0.79 -34.89
CA SER A 9 16.45 0.38 -35.78
C SER A 9 15.22 0.38 -36.72
N GLY A 10 14.17 -0.39 -36.42
CA GLY A 10 12.87 -0.27 -37.07
C GLY A 10 11.95 0.62 -36.24
N GLU A 11 11.04 1.34 -36.90
CA GLU A 11 10.01 2.22 -36.27
C GLU A 11 9.05 1.51 -35.30
N PHE A 12 9.24 0.22 -35.07
CA PHE A 12 8.40 -0.59 -34.23
C PHE A 12 9.27 -1.46 -33.33
N CYS A 13 9.40 -1.05 -32.08
CA CYS A 13 9.74 -1.95 -30.97
C CYS A 13 8.47 -2.12 -30.10
N PRO A 14 7.40 -2.77 -30.62
CA PRO A 14 6.06 -2.53 -30.09
C PRO A 14 5.77 -3.17 -28.72
N PHE A 15 6.68 -3.93 -28.10
CA PHE A 15 6.34 -4.67 -26.87
C PHE A 15 7.50 -4.85 -25.87
N GLN A 16 8.30 -3.81 -25.59
CA GLN A 16 9.08 -3.80 -24.34
C GLN A 16 8.15 -3.50 -23.16
N LEU A 17 7.37 -4.51 -22.76
CA LEU A 17 6.51 -4.42 -21.57
C LEU A 17 7.35 -4.72 -20.33
N LYS A 18 7.31 -3.82 -19.35
CA LYS A 18 7.89 -4.06 -18.04
C LYS A 18 6.95 -4.99 -17.26
N THR A 19 7.32 -6.27 -17.15
CA THR A 19 6.58 -7.20 -16.30
C THR A 19 6.90 -6.94 -14.83
N PHE A 20 5.87 -6.64 -14.04
CA PHE A 20 6.02 -6.54 -12.59
C PHE A 20 6.06 -7.93 -11.97
N VAL A 21 7.22 -8.31 -11.42
CA VAL A 21 7.42 -9.60 -10.76
C VAL A 21 7.57 -9.37 -9.26
N THR A 22 6.65 -9.93 -8.47
CA THR A 22 6.72 -9.89 -7.01
C THR A 22 7.46 -11.11 -6.46
N GLN A 23 7.99 -11.00 -5.24
CA GLN A 23 8.58 -12.15 -4.55
C GLN A 23 7.59 -13.32 -4.42
N ARG A 24 6.29 -13.03 -4.28
CA ARG A 24 5.23 -14.06 -4.27
C ARG A 24 5.18 -14.81 -5.59
N VAL A 25 5.24 -14.10 -6.72
CA VAL A 25 5.26 -14.72 -8.06
C VAL A 25 6.51 -15.57 -8.25
N VAL A 26 7.67 -15.10 -7.77
CA VAL A 26 8.92 -15.88 -7.80
C VAL A 26 8.80 -17.16 -6.95
N ASN A 27 8.30 -17.05 -5.72
CA ASN A 27 8.19 -18.20 -4.81
C ASN A 27 7.17 -19.25 -5.29
N MET A 28 6.18 -18.84 -6.09
CA MET A 28 5.19 -19.74 -6.71
C MET A 28 5.60 -20.24 -8.10
N GLY A 29 6.70 -19.72 -8.65
CA GLY A 29 7.16 -20.03 -10.00
C GLY A 29 8.05 -21.27 -10.08
N VAL A 30 9.08 -21.20 -10.91
CA VAL A 30 10.06 -22.28 -11.05
C VAL A 30 10.75 -22.54 -9.71
N ASN A 31 10.92 -23.81 -9.36
CA ASN A 31 11.48 -24.25 -8.07
C ASN A 31 10.63 -23.84 -6.85
N LYS A 32 9.31 -23.86 -7.01
CA LYS A 32 8.33 -23.52 -5.97
C LYS A 32 8.58 -24.28 -4.67
N GLU A 33 8.91 -25.56 -4.74
CA GLU A 33 9.07 -26.44 -3.59
C GLU A 33 10.20 -25.96 -2.67
N ALA A 34 11.37 -25.64 -3.24
CA ALA A 34 12.49 -25.12 -2.46
C ALA A 34 12.21 -23.71 -1.93
N ASN A 35 11.65 -22.83 -2.76
CA ASN A 35 11.35 -21.45 -2.36
C ASN A 35 10.32 -21.38 -1.24
N MET A 36 9.25 -22.19 -1.33
CA MET A 36 8.21 -22.23 -0.30
C MET A 36 8.65 -22.94 0.97
N LYS A 37 9.59 -23.89 0.89
CA LYS A 37 10.22 -24.46 2.08
C LYS A 37 10.92 -23.37 2.90
N VAL A 38 11.68 -22.48 2.27
CA VAL A 38 12.35 -21.36 2.96
C VAL A 38 11.34 -20.42 3.63
N VAL A 39 10.23 -20.11 2.93
CA VAL A 39 9.15 -19.28 3.49
C VAL A 39 8.51 -19.96 4.70
N TYR A 40 8.24 -21.26 4.59
CA TYR A 40 7.66 -22.06 5.66
C TYR A 40 8.58 -22.11 6.88
N ASP A 41 9.85 -22.47 6.69
CA ASP A 41 10.83 -22.60 7.77
C ASP A 41 11.00 -21.28 8.52
N ARG A 42 11.07 -20.15 7.80
CA ARG A 42 11.13 -18.81 8.40
C ARG A 42 9.86 -18.48 9.19
N THR A 43 8.69 -18.78 8.63
CA THR A 43 7.41 -18.52 9.30
C THR A 43 7.29 -19.35 10.58
N LEU A 44 7.68 -20.62 10.52
CA LEU A 44 7.69 -21.52 11.67
C LEU A 44 8.66 -21.05 12.75
N GLN A 45 9.84 -20.56 12.35
CA GLN A 45 10.80 -19.98 13.29
C GLN A 45 10.20 -18.76 14.00
N LEU A 46 9.60 -17.82 13.27
CA LEU A 46 8.96 -16.64 13.86
C LEU A 46 7.84 -17.00 14.84
N LEU A 47 7.03 -18.02 14.52
CA LEU A 47 5.98 -18.50 15.42
C LEU A 47 6.56 -19.10 16.71
N ARG A 48 7.61 -19.92 16.59
CA ARG A 48 8.28 -20.51 17.75
C ARG A 48 8.95 -19.45 18.63
N ASP A 49 9.58 -18.46 18.01
CA ASP A 49 10.25 -17.37 18.74
C ASP A 49 9.20 -16.50 19.45
N GLY A 50 8.08 -16.17 18.78
CA GLY A 50 6.95 -15.50 19.41
C GLY A 50 6.39 -16.27 20.61
N GLN A 51 6.19 -17.59 20.49
CA GLN A 51 5.73 -18.43 21.60
C GLN A 51 6.70 -18.39 22.79
N LYS A 52 8.01 -18.42 22.55
CA LYS A 52 9.02 -18.33 23.62
C LYS A 52 8.97 -16.96 24.32
N THR A 53 8.82 -15.87 23.56
CA THR A 53 8.71 -14.53 24.14
C THR A 53 7.48 -14.41 25.03
N MET A 54 6.32 -14.93 24.60
CA MET A 54 5.10 -14.89 25.42
C MET A 54 5.21 -15.75 26.67
N ALA A 55 5.75 -16.96 26.56
CA ALA A 55 5.99 -17.83 27.72
C ALA A 55 7.00 -17.24 28.73
N ALA A 56 8.01 -16.51 28.25
CA ALA A 56 8.94 -15.80 29.12
C ALA A 56 8.29 -14.58 29.82
N GLN A 57 7.34 -13.92 29.16
CA GLN A 57 6.57 -12.83 29.75
C GLN A 57 5.58 -13.32 30.81
N ASP A 58 4.98 -14.50 30.63
CA ASP A 58 4.06 -15.09 31.61
C ASP A 58 4.78 -15.48 32.93
N HIS A 59 6.08 -15.80 32.88
CA HIS A 59 6.88 -16.08 34.07
C HIS A 59 7.43 -14.83 34.78
N GLN A 60 7.41 -13.64 34.16
CA GLN A 60 7.79 -12.37 34.82
C GLN A 60 6.63 -11.71 35.60
N GLY A 61 5.42 -12.27 35.53
CA GLY A 61 4.25 -11.78 36.27
C GLY A 61 4.05 -12.38 37.67
N GLN A 62 4.93 -13.27 38.13
CA GLN A 62 4.72 -14.01 39.39
C GLN A 62 6.00 -14.23 40.20
N GLU A 63 6.76 -13.16 40.48
CA GLU A 63 7.69 -13.16 41.63
C GLU A 63 7.46 -11.88 42.45
N VAL A 64 6.88 -12.05 43.63
CA VAL A 64 6.79 -11.04 44.69
C VAL A 64 7.51 -11.58 45.92
N GLN A 65 8.33 -10.70 46.51
CA GLN A 65 8.95 -10.67 47.86
C GLN A 65 10.44 -11.06 47.95
N MET A 66 11.36 -10.09 48.12
CA MET A 66 11.88 -9.40 49.36
C MET A 66 13.38 -9.78 49.47
N ALA A 67 14.38 -8.93 49.74
CA ALA A 67 14.45 -7.68 50.48
C ALA A 67 15.70 -6.81 50.09
N GLU A 68 15.61 -5.54 50.46
CA GLU A 68 16.66 -4.58 50.92
C GLU A 68 17.84 -4.19 50.01
N ASP A 69 17.91 -2.91 49.60
CA ASP A 69 18.57 -1.90 50.44
C ASP A 69 18.29 -0.46 49.96
N PHE A 70 18.19 0.44 50.94
CA PHE A 70 17.70 1.80 50.84
C PHE A 70 18.87 2.77 50.99
N LEU A 71 19.16 3.62 49.99
CA LEU A 71 19.62 4.99 50.24
C LEU A 71 19.11 5.97 49.16
N VAL A 72 18.35 6.92 49.68
CA VAL A 72 17.75 8.10 49.05
C VAL A 72 18.82 9.16 48.76
N GLN A 73 18.73 9.85 47.61
CA GLN A 73 18.87 11.31 47.50
C GLN A 73 18.39 11.85 46.13
N ASN A 74 17.14 12.35 46.09
CA ASN A 74 16.68 13.71 45.71
C ASN A 74 17.65 14.60 44.87
N ASN A 75 17.28 15.39 43.86
CA ASN A 75 16.03 16.09 43.50
C ASN A 75 16.11 16.59 42.03
N ASN A 76 14.99 16.62 41.31
CA ASN A 76 14.37 17.82 40.67
C ASN A 76 13.43 17.46 39.51
N GLU A 77 12.14 17.52 39.84
CA GLU A 77 10.92 17.86 39.09
C GLU A 77 11.02 18.15 37.57
N LEU A 78 10.15 17.53 36.77
CA LEU A 78 8.84 18.10 36.37
C LEU A 78 8.11 17.19 35.35
N LYS A 79 6.94 16.64 35.75
CA LYS A 79 5.65 16.38 35.02
C LYS A 79 5.71 15.83 33.57
N THR A 80 4.89 14.91 33.07
CA THR A 80 3.61 14.27 33.44
C THR A 80 3.30 13.22 32.36
N ASP A 81 2.43 12.26 32.71
CA ASP A 81 1.50 11.52 31.83
C ASP A 81 1.97 10.33 30.98
N THR A 82 1.84 9.15 31.59
CA THR A 82 1.05 7.99 31.13
C THR A 82 0.62 7.94 29.66
N ALA A 83 1.12 6.94 28.90
CA ALA A 83 0.32 6.06 28.04
C ALA A 83 1.19 4.98 27.36
N SER A 84 0.69 3.76 27.35
CA SER A 84 1.27 2.56 26.74
C SER A 84 1.37 2.63 25.20
N PRO A 85 2.34 1.93 24.57
CA PRO A 85 2.41 1.86 23.11
C PRO A 85 1.55 0.71 22.58
N SER A 86 0.45 1.04 21.91
CA SER A 86 -0.22 0.16 20.94
C SER A 86 0.49 0.25 19.58
N PRO A 87 0.43 -0.79 18.72
CA PRO A 87 1.31 -0.90 17.55
C PRO A 87 0.98 0.14 16.48
N PRO A 88 1.99 0.80 15.87
CA PRO A 88 1.74 1.80 14.84
C PRO A 88 1.23 1.16 13.55
N SER A 89 0.01 1.54 13.21
CA SER A 89 -0.61 1.35 11.89
C SER A 89 0.27 1.95 10.80
N CYS A 90 0.38 1.22 9.69
CA CYS A 90 1.18 1.57 8.51
C CYS A 90 0.79 2.93 7.92
N HIS A 91 1.69 3.91 8.00
CA HIS A 91 1.52 5.18 7.30
C HIS A 91 2.88 5.70 6.78
N ASN A 92 3.08 5.55 5.48
CA ASN A 92 3.97 6.34 4.60
C ASN A 92 5.20 6.99 5.26
N ASP A 93 6.14 6.13 5.67
CA ASP A 93 7.45 6.54 6.18
C ASP A 93 8.37 6.93 5.00
N GLN A 94 8.42 8.23 4.67
CA GLN A 94 9.37 8.72 3.66
C GLN A 94 10.73 8.97 4.30
N PHE A 95 11.77 8.26 3.82
CA PHE A 95 13.15 8.54 4.19
C PHE A 95 13.72 9.65 3.31
N ARG A 96 14.54 10.53 3.90
CA ARG A 96 15.32 11.53 3.16
C ARG A 96 16.81 11.26 3.32
N PHE A 97 17.61 11.57 2.30
CA PHE A 97 19.06 11.56 2.43
C PHE A 97 19.52 12.83 3.15
N SER A 98 20.39 12.69 4.15
CA SER A 98 21.12 13.79 4.74
C SER A 98 22.10 14.38 3.74
N SER A 99 22.60 15.58 4.03
CA SER A 99 23.74 16.17 3.32
C SER A 99 25.02 15.32 3.39
N SER A 100 25.10 14.38 4.34
CA SER A 100 26.16 13.38 4.46
C SER A 100 25.85 12.06 3.75
N GLY A 101 24.73 11.95 3.02
CA GLY A 101 24.35 10.76 2.25
C GLY A 101 23.73 9.62 3.05
N GLN A 102 23.39 9.84 4.33
CA GLN A 102 22.74 8.85 5.19
C GLN A 102 21.22 8.97 5.12
N LEU A 103 20.50 7.85 5.19
CA LEU A 103 19.03 7.87 5.26
C LEU A 103 18.58 8.33 6.65
N VAL A 104 17.84 9.44 6.71
CA VAL A 104 17.30 10.04 7.93
C VAL A 104 15.77 10.06 7.87
N TYR A 105 15.14 9.74 8.99
CA TYR A 105 13.69 9.75 9.14
C TYR A 105 13.17 11.19 9.23
N SER A 106 12.23 11.58 8.38
CA SER A 106 11.60 12.90 8.44
C SER A 106 10.45 12.92 9.45
N ASN A 107 10.75 13.23 10.71
CA ASN A 107 9.77 13.55 11.74
C ASN A 107 9.20 14.98 11.58
N SER A 108 8.81 15.38 10.38
CA SER A 108 7.99 16.59 10.26
C SER A 108 6.56 16.22 10.63
N PRO A 109 5.97 16.78 11.71
CA PRO A 109 4.54 16.66 11.89
C PRO A 109 3.89 17.36 10.70
N LEU A 110 3.43 16.56 9.73
CA LEU A 110 2.41 17.02 8.79
C LEU A 110 1.31 17.56 9.70
N LYS A 111 1.13 18.88 9.69
CA LYS A 111 0.00 19.54 10.36
C LYS A 111 -1.21 18.68 10.03
N LYS A 112 -1.82 18.09 11.07
CA LYS A 112 -3.11 17.41 10.94
C LYS A 112 -4.07 18.49 10.47
N ALA A 113 -4.17 18.66 9.15
CA ALA A 113 -5.22 19.45 8.56
C ALA A 113 -6.50 18.78 9.02
N ASN A 114 -7.28 19.56 9.78
CA ASN A 114 -8.63 19.32 10.24
C ASN A 114 -9.24 18.11 9.53
N GLN A 115 -9.25 16.94 10.19
CA GLN A 115 -9.96 15.76 9.73
C GLN A 115 -11.44 16.07 9.87
N GLN A 116 -11.93 16.86 8.92
CA GLN A 116 -13.32 17.08 8.69
C GLN A 116 -13.88 15.71 8.31
N ASP A 117 -14.84 15.23 9.09
CA ASP A 117 -15.58 13.98 8.88
C ASP A 117 -16.11 13.91 7.44
N CYS A 118 -15.26 13.47 6.53
CA CYS A 118 -15.66 13.03 5.22
C CYS A 118 -16.13 11.60 5.45
N SER A 119 -17.44 11.43 5.60
CA SER A 119 -18.08 10.14 5.43
C SER A 119 -17.43 9.49 4.20
N LYS A 120 -16.69 8.39 4.42
CA LYS A 120 -15.81 7.81 3.40
C LYS A 120 -16.68 7.36 2.23
N VAL A 121 -16.87 8.24 1.26
CA VAL A 121 -17.60 7.94 0.03
C VAL A 121 -16.81 6.83 -0.66
N MET A 122 -17.44 5.68 -0.86
CA MET A 122 -16.81 4.53 -1.50
C MET A 122 -17.13 4.52 -2.99
N CYS A 123 -16.19 4.03 -3.79
CA CYS A 123 -16.46 3.81 -5.21
C CYS A 123 -17.55 2.75 -5.36
N ALA A 124 -18.60 3.06 -6.14
CA ALA A 124 -19.72 2.16 -6.37
C ALA A 124 -19.36 0.90 -7.18
N VAL A 125 -18.21 0.91 -7.87
CA VAL A 125 -17.74 -0.22 -8.70
C VAL A 125 -16.81 -1.12 -7.89
N CYS A 126 -15.65 -0.61 -7.42
CA CYS A 126 -14.64 -1.43 -6.75
C CYS A 126 -14.76 -1.48 -5.22
N ARG A 127 -15.59 -0.61 -4.61
CA ARG A 127 -15.79 -0.50 -3.14
C ARG A 127 -14.53 -0.37 -2.30
N ASN A 128 -13.42 0.05 -2.91
CA ASN A 128 -12.15 0.18 -2.20
C ASN A 128 -12.20 1.40 -1.26
N PRO A 129 -12.10 1.20 0.08
CA PRO A 129 -12.24 2.27 1.07
C PRO A 129 -11.01 3.20 1.16
N GLY A 130 -9.90 2.86 0.49
CA GLY A 130 -8.64 3.61 0.53
C GLY A 130 -8.41 4.56 -0.65
N MET A 131 -9.31 4.60 -1.63
CA MET A 131 -9.16 5.44 -2.81
C MET A 131 -10.10 6.64 -2.72
N PRO A 132 -9.60 7.87 -2.92
CA PRO A 132 -10.47 9.03 -2.93
C PRO A 132 -11.40 8.93 -4.14
N VAL A 133 -12.69 9.08 -3.88
CA VAL A 133 -13.71 9.15 -4.91
C VAL A 133 -13.77 10.59 -5.38
N HIS A 134 -13.48 10.81 -6.67
CA HIS A 134 -13.38 12.15 -7.24
C HIS A 134 -14.40 12.42 -8.34
N TYR A 135 -15.14 11.40 -8.77
CA TYR A 135 -16.01 11.51 -9.94
C TYR A 135 -17.40 10.96 -9.67
N VAL A 136 -18.38 11.53 -10.36
CA VAL A 136 -19.76 11.07 -10.36
C VAL A 136 -20.10 10.59 -11.77
N CYS A 137 -20.74 9.42 -11.88
CA CYS A 137 -21.20 8.90 -13.16
C CYS A 137 -22.27 9.82 -13.74
N ALA A 138 -22.10 10.29 -14.98
CA ALA A 138 -23.04 11.20 -15.64
C ALA A 138 -24.40 10.55 -16.00
N TYR A 139 -24.55 9.23 -15.83
CA TYR A 139 -25.81 8.51 -16.10
C TYR A 139 -26.53 8.07 -14.83
N CYS A 140 -25.85 7.35 -13.93
CA CYS A 140 -26.47 6.80 -12.71
C CYS A 140 -26.10 7.54 -11.43
N GLU A 141 -25.36 8.66 -11.53
CA GLU A 141 -24.98 9.54 -10.43
C GLU A 141 -24.19 8.87 -9.29
N LYS A 142 -23.67 7.67 -9.53
CA LYS A 142 -22.86 6.94 -8.57
C LYS A 142 -21.42 7.48 -8.51
N ASN A 143 -20.87 7.44 -7.31
CA ASN A 143 -19.50 7.83 -6.97
C ASN A 143 -18.44 6.84 -7.52
N LEU A 144 -17.41 7.34 -8.20
CA LEU A 144 -16.36 6.57 -8.85
C LEU A 144 -14.95 7.04 -8.44
N CYS A 145 -14.05 6.07 -8.25
CA CYS A 145 -12.62 6.36 -8.20
C CYS A 145 -12.07 6.52 -9.63
N TYR A 146 -10.87 7.09 -9.76
CA TYR A 146 -10.21 7.31 -11.05
C TYR A 146 -10.12 6.02 -11.91
N GLY A 147 -9.79 4.88 -11.30
CA GLY A 147 -9.66 3.61 -12.02
C GLY A 147 -10.97 2.97 -12.48
N CYS A 148 -12.12 3.39 -11.93
CA CYS A 148 -13.44 2.87 -12.32
C CYS A 148 -14.23 3.85 -13.21
N ARG A 149 -13.68 5.04 -13.47
CA ARG A 149 -14.24 6.00 -14.41
C ARG A 149 -13.84 5.63 -15.84
N GLN A 150 -14.82 5.53 -16.71
CA GLN A 150 -14.63 5.42 -18.15
C GLN A 150 -15.06 6.72 -18.83
N ILE A 151 -14.38 7.12 -19.90
CA ILE A 151 -14.68 8.38 -20.62
C ILE A 151 -15.28 8.03 -21.98
N CYS A 152 -16.49 8.53 -22.25
CA CYS A 152 -17.10 8.34 -23.57
C CYS A 152 -16.31 9.10 -24.64
N VAL A 153 -16.00 8.45 -25.77
CA VAL A 153 -15.28 9.07 -26.89
C VAL A 153 -16.09 10.20 -27.55
N ASN A 154 -17.42 10.10 -27.54
CA ASN A 154 -18.27 11.08 -28.24
C ASN A 154 -18.64 12.29 -27.38
N CYS A 155 -19.04 12.07 -26.11
CA CYS A 155 -19.52 13.14 -25.24
C CYS A 155 -18.56 13.52 -24.11
N GLU A 156 -17.38 12.88 -24.05
CA GLU A 156 -16.27 13.14 -23.11
C GLU A 156 -16.62 13.07 -21.61
N SER A 157 -17.84 12.66 -21.30
CA SER A 157 -18.36 12.56 -19.95
C SER A 157 -17.91 11.26 -19.29
N GLY A 158 -17.87 11.27 -17.95
CA GLY A 158 -17.44 10.12 -17.14
C GLY A 158 -18.58 9.17 -16.79
N PHE A 159 -18.40 7.88 -17.04
CA PHE A 159 -19.39 6.84 -16.79
C PHE A 159 -18.78 5.67 -16.00
N CYS A 160 -19.62 4.92 -15.29
CA CYS A 160 -19.20 3.66 -14.69
C CYS A 160 -19.21 2.53 -15.74
N THR A 161 -18.59 1.40 -15.41
CA THR A 161 -18.56 0.21 -16.28
C THR A 161 -19.94 -0.34 -16.61
N SER A 162 -20.96 -0.10 -15.78
CA SER A 162 -22.35 -0.51 -16.08
C SER A 162 -23.12 0.48 -16.95
N CYS A 163 -22.63 1.72 -17.10
CA CYS A 163 -23.28 2.80 -17.87
C CYS A 163 -22.50 3.14 -19.14
N SER A 164 -21.54 2.30 -19.52
CA SER A 164 -20.75 2.42 -20.74
C SER A 164 -20.50 1.05 -21.36
N THR A 165 -20.24 1.02 -22.65
CA THR A 165 -19.84 -0.16 -23.42
C THR A 165 -18.49 0.10 -24.07
N ILE A 166 -17.71 -0.97 -24.25
CA ILE A 166 -16.41 -0.90 -24.90
C ILE A 166 -16.56 -1.51 -26.30
N ASN A 167 -16.25 -0.73 -27.34
CA ASN A 167 -16.13 -1.17 -28.71
C ASN A 167 -14.70 -1.64 -28.96
N TYR A 168 -14.57 -2.88 -29.44
CA TYR A 168 -13.30 -3.56 -29.70
C TYR A 168 -13.04 -3.77 -31.21
N ASP A 169 -13.79 -3.09 -32.09
CA ASP A 169 -13.71 -3.33 -33.54
C ASP A 169 -12.44 -2.72 -34.16
N GLU A 170 -11.87 -1.72 -33.51
CA GLU A 170 -10.65 -1.03 -33.94
C GLU A 170 -9.44 -1.49 -33.14
N ARG A 171 -8.25 -1.03 -33.56
CA ARG A 171 -6.98 -1.34 -32.90
C ARG A 171 -6.90 -0.86 -31.44
N CYS A 172 -7.70 0.13 -31.08
CA CYS A 172 -7.78 0.70 -29.74
C CYS A 172 -9.20 0.55 -29.19
N ASP A 173 -9.29 0.12 -27.93
CA ASP A 173 -10.56 0.04 -27.20
C ASP A 173 -11.18 1.45 -27.08
N ARG A 174 -12.43 1.60 -27.51
CA ARG A 174 -13.18 2.85 -27.42
C ARG A 174 -14.37 2.68 -26.50
N VAL A 175 -14.56 3.63 -25.59
CA VAL A 175 -15.70 3.59 -24.68
C VAL A 175 -16.81 4.49 -25.19
N PHE A 176 -18.04 3.97 -25.21
CA PHE A 176 -19.25 4.72 -25.51
C PHE A 176 -20.19 4.67 -24.30
N CYS A 177 -20.83 5.79 -23.96
CA CYS A 177 -21.92 5.76 -22.99
C CYS A 177 -23.19 5.20 -23.64
N MET A 178 -24.16 4.79 -22.82
CA MET A 178 -25.42 4.21 -23.32
C MET A 178 -26.16 5.12 -24.32
N ASN A 179 -26.01 6.44 -24.20
CA ASN A 179 -26.64 7.39 -25.13
C ASN A 179 -25.87 7.55 -26.45
N CYS A 180 -24.55 7.33 -26.45
CA CYS A 180 -23.69 7.47 -27.62
C CYS A 180 -23.39 6.14 -28.32
N SER A 181 -23.73 5.02 -27.69
CA SER A 181 -23.63 3.68 -28.28
C SER A 181 -24.89 3.27 -29.07
N SER A 182 -25.88 4.16 -29.12
CA SER A 182 -27.13 3.98 -29.86
C SER A 182 -27.03 4.53 -31.28
#